data_AF-A0AAP0S2S9-F1
#
_entry.id   AF-A0AAP0S2S9-F1
#
_cell.length_a   1.000
_cell.length_b   1.000
_cell.length_c   1.000
_cell.angle_alpha   90.00
_cell.angle_beta   90.00
_cell.angle_gamma   90.00
#
_symmetry.space_group_name_H-M   'P 1'
#
loop_
_entity.id
_entity.type
_entity.pdbx_description
1 polymer ?
#
loop_
_entity_poly.entity_id
_entity_poly.type
_entity_poly.pdbx_seq_one_letter_code
_entity_poly.pdbx_strand_id
1 'polypeptide(L)'
;MEPVREDEEVFSWTDVKLPAVGPEPAGLKDWETGSRRRGRDIIMAMDHGPNSKHAFDWALVHLCKIGDTIHLVHAVSSLKNKIVYDTTQGLMEKLALEAIQVAKVRTVARIVEGDVGKAICKEAERIKPAAVVLGSRGRSLMRSVLQGSVGEYCFHNCKSAPIIIVPGKGILSKLEKSLTLPSRSSNY
;
A
#
# COMPACT_ATOMS: atom_id res chain seq x y z
N MET A 1 29.81 22.83 -17.52
CA MET A 1 28.85 21.74 -17.67
C MET A 1 27.71 22.07 -16.74
N GLU A 2 26.65 22.69 -17.26
CA GLU A 2 25.46 22.96 -16.44
C GLU A 2 24.75 21.62 -16.16
N PRO A 3 24.28 21.37 -14.93
CA PRO A 3 23.48 20.19 -14.68
C PRO A 3 22.16 20.35 -15.44
N VAL A 4 21.90 19.41 -16.35
CA VAL A 4 20.58 19.23 -16.95
C VAL A 4 19.62 19.05 -15.78
N ARG A 5 18.74 20.03 -15.55
CA ARG A 5 17.63 19.89 -14.62
C ARG A 5 16.76 18.79 -15.19
N GLU A 6 16.70 17.63 -14.53
CA GLU A 6 15.71 16.61 -14.83
C GLU A 6 14.36 17.32 -14.85
N ASP A 7 13.68 17.24 -16.00
CA ASP A 7 12.37 17.83 -16.20
C ASP A 7 11.51 17.49 -14.97
N GLU A 8 11.05 18.52 -14.25
CA GLU A 8 10.16 18.33 -13.10
C GLU A 8 8.86 17.70 -13.65
N GLU A 9 8.81 16.36 -13.70
CA GLU A 9 7.61 15.61 -14.08
C GLU A 9 6.46 16.13 -13.21
N VAL A 10 5.54 16.86 -13.83
CA VAL A 10 4.41 17.50 -13.17
C VAL A 10 3.60 16.41 -12.49
N PHE A 11 3.65 16.42 -11.17
CA PHE A 11 3.00 15.40 -10.35
C PHE A 11 1.51 15.67 -10.31
N SER A 12 0.75 14.87 -11.03
CA SER A 12 -0.70 14.98 -11.07
C SER A 12 -1.31 13.92 -10.18
N TRP A 13 -2.15 14.34 -9.22
CA TRP A 13 -2.92 13.42 -8.38
C TRP A 13 -4.32 13.95 -8.14
N THR A 14 -5.22 13.08 -7.68
CA THR A 14 -6.54 13.45 -7.22
C THR A 14 -6.83 12.72 -5.91
N ASP A 15 -7.26 13.47 -4.90
CA ASP A 15 -7.76 12.91 -3.65
C ASP A 15 -9.16 12.32 -3.90
N VAL A 16 -9.37 11.08 -3.48
CA VAL A 16 -10.68 10.43 -3.51
C VAL A 16 -11.53 11.04 -2.40
N LYS A 17 -12.74 11.51 -2.75
CA LYS A 17 -13.72 11.98 -1.78
C LYS A 17 -14.31 10.78 -1.04
N LEU A 18 -13.74 10.45 0.10
CA LEU A 18 -14.26 9.39 0.95
C LEU A 18 -15.57 9.85 1.63
N PRO A 19 -16.60 8.99 1.72
CA PRO A 19 -17.81 9.33 2.44
C PRO A 19 -17.47 9.66 3.89
N ALA A 20 -18.05 10.74 4.42
CA ALA A 20 -17.89 11.10 5.82
C ALA A 20 -18.48 9.98 6.68
N VAL A 21 -17.62 9.20 7.34
CA VAL A 21 -18.05 8.09 8.18
C VAL A 21 -18.51 8.64 9.53
N GLY A 22 -19.77 9.09 9.60
CA GLY A 22 -20.46 9.44 10.84
C GLY A 22 -19.75 10.49 11.71
N PRO A 23 -20.25 10.77 12.93
CA PRO A 23 -19.47 11.57 13.87
C PRO A 23 -18.16 10.83 14.12
N GLU A 24 -17.06 11.57 14.01
CA GLU A 24 -15.76 11.20 14.56
C GLU A 24 -15.97 10.43 15.87
N PRO A 25 -15.42 9.21 16.01
CA PRO A 25 -15.74 8.34 17.13
C PRO A 25 -15.58 9.12 18.44
N ALA A 26 -16.62 9.13 19.27
CA ALA A 26 -16.61 9.79 20.57
C ALA A 26 -15.34 9.38 21.34
N GLY A 27 -14.39 10.32 21.49
CA GLY A 27 -13.00 10.04 21.83
C GLY A 27 -11.97 10.77 20.93
N LEU A 28 -12.39 11.32 19.77
CA LEU A 28 -11.92 12.64 19.34
C LEU A 28 -12.36 13.67 20.41
N LYS A 29 -12.21 14.98 20.32
CA LYS A 29 -12.03 15.89 21.49
C LYS A 29 -10.93 15.51 22.51
N ASP A 30 -10.79 14.26 22.97
CA ASP A 30 -9.71 13.84 23.90
C ASP A 30 -8.32 13.78 23.19
N TRP A 31 -8.31 13.72 21.86
CA TRP A 31 -7.14 13.85 20.98
C TRP A 31 -6.52 15.27 20.92
N GLU A 32 -7.29 16.31 21.22
CA GLU A 32 -6.82 17.72 21.22
C GLU A 32 -6.16 18.09 22.56
N THR A 33 -6.46 17.37 23.64
CA THR A 33 -6.00 17.64 25.01
C THR A 33 -4.69 16.95 25.40
N GLY A 34 -3.93 16.43 24.42
CA GLY A 34 -2.47 16.32 24.55
C GLY A 34 -1.93 15.16 25.40
N SER A 35 -2.45 13.93 25.27
CA SER A 35 -1.81 12.76 25.95
C SER A 35 -1.78 11.44 25.18
N ARG A 36 -1.62 11.45 23.83
CA ARG A 36 -1.11 10.29 23.07
C ARG A 36 -0.21 10.70 21.92
N ARG A 37 0.83 9.89 21.64
CA ARG A 37 1.76 10.07 20.51
C ARG A 37 0.94 10.22 19.21
N ARG A 38 1.21 11.28 18.45
CA ARG A 38 0.64 11.52 17.10
C ARG A 38 0.71 10.21 16.29
N GLY A 39 -0.44 9.76 15.77
CA GLY A 39 -0.51 8.52 14.99
C GLY A 39 0.39 8.57 13.76
N ARG A 40 0.82 7.41 13.27
CA ARG A 40 1.78 7.32 12.17
C ARG A 40 1.05 7.31 10.84
N ASP A 41 1.68 7.84 9.81
CA ASP A 41 1.24 7.66 8.44
C ASP A 41 1.81 6.35 7.86
N ILE A 42 0.97 5.56 7.20
CA ILE A 42 1.36 4.30 6.53
C ILE A 42 0.85 4.37 5.09
N ILE A 43 1.74 4.24 4.11
CA ILE A 43 1.33 4.16 2.70
C ILE A 43 1.02 2.72 2.34
N MET A 44 -0.08 2.49 1.62
CA MET A 44 -0.41 1.20 1.01
C MET A 44 -0.56 1.36 -0.50
N ALA A 45 0.28 0.69 -1.27
CA ALA A 45 0.17 0.69 -2.72
C ALA A 45 -0.88 -0.32 -3.18
N MET A 46 -1.88 0.16 -3.92
CA MET A 46 -3.01 -0.62 -4.37
C MET A 46 -2.97 -0.78 -5.88
N ASP A 47 -3.15 -2.01 -6.39
CA ASP A 47 -3.35 -2.30 -7.83
C ASP A 47 -4.72 -2.95 -8.10
N HIS A 48 -5.60 -2.94 -7.09
CA HIS A 48 -6.89 -3.64 -7.07
C HIS A 48 -6.80 -5.15 -7.34
N GLY A 49 -5.60 -5.71 -7.32
CA GLY A 49 -5.34 -7.13 -7.46
C GLY A 49 -5.41 -7.87 -6.13
N PRO A 50 -5.44 -9.22 -6.17
CA PRO A 50 -5.52 -10.04 -4.97
C PRO A 50 -4.31 -9.89 -4.04
N ASN A 51 -3.12 -9.59 -4.58
CA ASN A 51 -1.91 -9.45 -3.79
C ASN A 51 -1.85 -8.10 -3.06
N SER A 52 -2.29 -7.00 -3.67
CA SER A 52 -2.38 -5.72 -2.95
C SER A 52 -3.49 -5.77 -1.89
N LYS A 53 -4.62 -6.43 -2.18
CA LYS A 53 -5.67 -6.67 -1.16
C LYS A 53 -5.15 -7.50 0.00
N HIS A 54 -4.40 -8.57 -0.27
CA HIS A 54 -3.78 -9.37 0.79
C HIS A 54 -2.79 -8.55 1.63
N ALA A 55 -1.97 -7.71 1.00
CA ALA A 55 -1.04 -6.83 1.70
C ALA A 55 -1.75 -5.80 2.58
N PHE A 56 -2.85 -5.24 2.08
CA PHE A 56 -3.75 -4.37 2.83
C PHE A 56 -4.30 -5.09 4.08
N ASP A 57 -4.89 -6.27 3.92
CA ASP A 57 -5.44 -7.07 5.03
C ASP A 57 -4.39 -7.42 6.06
N TRP A 58 -3.22 -7.85 5.59
CA TRP A 58 -2.09 -8.15 6.46
C TRP A 58 -1.68 -6.93 7.27
N ALA A 59 -1.59 -5.75 6.66
CA ALA A 59 -1.18 -4.54 7.35
C ALA A 59 -2.22 -4.07 8.37
N LEU A 60 -3.51 -4.16 8.08
CA LEU A 60 -4.57 -3.83 9.03
C LEU A 60 -4.45 -4.64 10.32
N VAL A 61 -4.15 -5.93 10.21
CA VAL A 61 -4.09 -6.85 11.36
C VAL A 61 -2.75 -6.77 12.11
N HIS A 62 -1.63 -6.63 11.39
CA HIS A 62 -0.30 -6.84 11.98
C HIS A 62 0.54 -5.58 12.12
N LEU A 63 0.21 -4.50 11.41
CA LEU A 63 1.02 -3.28 11.36
C LEU A 63 0.31 -2.05 11.94
N CYS A 64 -0.97 -1.89 11.61
CA CYS A 64 -1.77 -0.74 11.98
C CYS A 64 -2.11 -0.74 13.48
N LYS A 65 -2.16 0.46 14.06
CA LYS A 65 -2.59 0.72 15.43
C LYS A 65 -3.65 1.81 15.44
N ILE A 66 -4.46 1.82 16.48
CA ILE A 66 -5.43 2.90 16.71
C ILE A 66 -4.71 4.25 16.67
N GLY A 67 -5.25 5.16 15.87
CA GLY A 67 -4.70 6.50 15.65
C GLY A 67 -3.81 6.64 14.40
N ASP A 68 -3.33 5.54 13.80
CA ASP A 68 -2.60 5.60 12.53
C ASP A 68 -3.49 6.17 11.39
N THR A 69 -2.85 6.72 10.37
CA THR A 69 -3.46 7.13 9.11
C THR A 69 -2.97 6.22 7.99
N ILE A 70 -3.87 5.57 7.27
CA ILE A 70 -3.55 4.82 6.06
C ILE A 70 -3.71 5.73 4.85
N HIS A 71 -2.67 5.83 4.04
CA HIS A 71 -2.67 6.51 2.74
C HIS A 71 -2.74 5.43 1.64
N LEU A 72 -3.93 5.21 1.10
CA LEU A 72 -4.13 4.33 -0.05
C LEU A 72 -3.66 5.05 -1.31
N VAL A 73 -2.70 4.49 -2.03
CA VAL A 73 -2.14 5.08 -3.25
C VAL A 73 -2.32 4.11 -4.41
N HIS A 74 -2.99 4.57 -5.47
CA HIS A 74 -3.15 3.84 -6.73
C HIS A 74 -2.59 4.67 -7.88
N ALA A 75 -1.66 4.11 -8.65
CA ALA A 75 -1.08 4.78 -9.80
C ALA A 75 -1.79 4.38 -11.10
N VAL A 76 -2.11 5.36 -11.95
CA VAL A 76 -2.76 5.20 -13.25
C VAL A 76 -1.95 5.86 -14.36
N SER A 77 -2.09 5.40 -15.60
CA SER A 77 -1.39 5.99 -16.74
C SER A 77 -1.93 7.36 -17.15
N SER A 78 -3.20 7.66 -16.87
CA SER A 78 -3.77 9.00 -17.07
C SER A 78 -5.01 9.23 -16.22
N LEU A 79 -5.09 10.39 -15.55
CA LEU A 79 -6.28 10.81 -14.79
C LEU A 79 -7.42 11.29 -15.69
N LYS A 80 -7.20 11.46 -17.00
CA LYS A 80 -8.23 11.90 -17.95
C LYS A 80 -9.26 10.81 -18.28
N ASN A 81 -8.95 9.55 -17.97
CA ASN A 81 -9.86 8.44 -18.22
C ASN A 81 -10.91 8.34 -17.10
N LYS A 82 -12.10 8.92 -17.34
CA LYS A 82 -13.21 8.93 -16.37
C LYS A 82 -13.67 7.55 -15.94
N ILE A 83 -13.72 6.57 -16.85
CA ILE A 83 -14.17 5.20 -16.52
C ILE A 83 -13.21 4.55 -15.51
N VAL A 84 -11.89 4.68 -15.77
CA VAL A 84 -10.87 4.19 -14.85
C VAL A 84 -10.96 4.93 -13.51
N TYR A 85 -11.09 6.26 -13.55
CA TYR A 85 -11.21 7.08 -12.34
C TYR A 85 -12.42 6.67 -11.48
N ASP A 86 -13.62 6.61 -12.04
CA ASP A 86 -14.85 6.31 -11.30
C ASP A 86 -14.80 4.90 -10.69
N THR A 87 -14.28 3.93 -11.45
CA THR A 87 -14.10 2.55 -10.98
C THR A 87 -13.09 2.49 -9.83
N THR A 88 -11.93 3.13 -10.00
CA THR A 88 -10.89 3.21 -8.97
C THR A 88 -11.41 3.92 -7.73
N GLN A 89 -12.17 5.00 -7.89
CA GLN A 89 -12.76 5.75 -6.77
C GLN A 89 -13.62 4.83 -5.90
N GLY A 90 -14.56 4.10 -6.49
CA GLY A 90 -15.44 3.19 -5.74
C GLY A 90 -14.68 2.03 -5.08
N LEU A 91 -13.59 1.55 -5.67
CA LEU A 91 -12.74 0.52 -5.06
C LEU A 91 -11.92 1.07 -3.87
N MET A 92 -11.40 2.30 -3.98
CA MET A 92 -10.66 2.96 -2.91
C MET A 92 -11.57 3.33 -1.73
N GLU A 93 -12.81 3.75 -2.00
CA GLU A 93 -13.82 4.00 -0.97
C GLU A 93 -14.13 2.74 -0.15
N LYS A 94 -14.29 1.59 -0.81
CA LYS A 94 -14.51 0.30 -0.13
C LYS A 94 -13.35 -0.07 0.78
N LEU A 95 -12.11 0.06 0.30
CA LEU A 95 -10.91 -0.20 1.09
C LEU A 95 -10.79 0.75 2.29
N ALA A 96 -11.09 2.03 2.10
CA ALA A 96 -11.06 3.01 3.18
C ALA A 96 -12.08 2.65 4.29
N LEU A 97 -13.31 2.30 3.92
CA LEU A 97 -14.33 1.86 4.88
C LEU A 97 -13.91 0.60 5.63
N GLU A 98 -13.33 -0.37 4.93
CA GLU A 98 -12.79 -1.59 5.53
C GLU A 98 -11.69 -1.29 6.57
N ALA A 99 -10.75 -0.41 6.24
CA ALA A 99 -9.69 0.01 7.16
C ALA A 99 -10.24 0.68 8.42
N ILE A 100 -11.20 1.60 8.28
CA ILE A 100 -11.87 2.27 9.41
C ILE A 100 -12.56 1.23 10.31
N GLN A 101 -13.29 0.28 9.73
CA GLN A 101 -14.06 -0.71 10.47
C GLN A 101 -13.16 -1.73 11.18
N VAL A 102 -12.13 -2.23 10.52
CA VAL A 102 -11.28 -3.32 11.01
C VAL A 102 -10.21 -2.81 11.98
N ALA A 103 -9.54 -1.69 11.66
CA ALA A 103 -8.37 -1.22 12.40
C ALA A 103 -8.61 0.08 13.20
N LYS A 104 -9.79 0.72 13.06
CA LYS A 104 -10.12 2.01 13.70
C LYS A 104 -9.08 3.09 13.43
N VAL A 105 -8.64 3.15 12.18
CA VAL A 105 -7.64 4.09 11.66
C VAL A 105 -8.31 5.17 10.82
N ARG A 106 -7.60 6.28 10.60
CA ARG A 106 -7.98 7.27 9.59
C ARG A 106 -7.51 6.80 8.21
N THR A 107 -8.18 7.27 7.16
CA THR A 107 -7.83 6.90 5.78
C THR A 107 -7.81 8.11 4.86
N VAL A 108 -6.81 8.15 3.99
CA VAL A 108 -6.71 9.05 2.84
C VAL A 108 -6.52 8.19 1.61
N ALA A 109 -7.16 8.52 0.49
CA ALA A 109 -7.05 7.76 -0.74
C ALA A 109 -6.67 8.69 -1.91
N ARG A 110 -5.68 8.27 -2.69
CA ARG A 110 -5.10 9.05 -3.79
C ARG A 110 -4.93 8.23 -5.04
N ILE A 111 -5.37 8.80 -6.16
CA ILE A 111 -5.09 8.31 -7.50
C ILE A 111 -4.02 9.22 -8.08
N VAL A 112 -2.88 8.64 -8.45
CA VAL A 112 -1.69 9.36 -8.90
C VAL A 112 -1.41 9.01 -10.36
N GLU A 113 -1.08 9.98 -11.18
CA GLU A 113 -0.67 9.75 -12.56
C GLU A 113 0.83 9.43 -12.66
N GLY A 114 1.21 8.41 -13.43
CA GLY A 114 2.60 8.14 -13.79
C GLY A 114 3.08 6.71 -13.53
N ASP A 115 4.40 6.53 -13.56
CA ASP A 115 5.03 5.24 -13.22
C ASP A 115 4.77 4.89 -11.75
N VAL A 116 4.39 3.64 -11.50
CA VAL A 116 3.95 3.18 -10.19
C VAL A 116 5.05 3.33 -9.14
N GLY A 117 6.28 2.94 -9.48
CA GLY A 117 7.41 3.00 -8.55
C GLY A 117 7.78 4.44 -8.20
N LYS A 118 7.89 5.30 -9.22
CA LYS A 118 8.12 6.75 -9.03
C LYS A 118 7.03 7.41 -8.21
N ALA A 119 5.75 7.16 -8.54
CA ALA A 119 4.60 7.74 -7.86
C ALA A 119 4.58 7.39 -6.36
N ILE A 120 4.86 6.13 -6.02
CA ILE A 120 4.95 5.68 -4.63
C ILE A 120 6.10 6.37 -3.89
N CYS A 121 7.31 6.41 -4.48
CA CYS A 121 8.46 7.08 -3.86
C CYS A 121 8.18 8.57 -3.61
N LYS A 122 7.55 9.26 -4.57
CA LYS A 122 7.20 10.68 -4.45
C LYS A 122 6.15 10.94 -3.37
N GLU A 123 5.13 10.09 -3.26
CA GLU A 123 4.19 10.17 -2.12
C GLU A 123 4.88 9.87 -0.79
N ALA A 124 5.82 8.93 -0.75
CA ALA A 124 6.58 8.65 0.46
C ALA A 124 7.48 9.82 0.87
N GLU A 125 8.10 10.53 -0.08
CA GLU A 125 8.86 11.75 0.18
C GLU A 125 7.99 12.89 0.73
N ARG A 126 6.78 13.04 0.18
CA ARG A 126 5.81 14.04 0.60
C ARG A 126 5.24 13.77 1.99
N ILE A 127 4.86 12.52 2.26
CA ILE A 127 4.18 12.12 3.51
C ILE A 127 5.19 11.85 4.64
N LYS A 128 6.38 11.33 4.31
CA LYS A 128 7.36 10.77 5.25
C LYS A 128 6.73 9.71 6.17
N PRO A 129 6.11 8.65 5.59
CA PRO A 129 5.37 7.67 6.36
C PRO A 129 6.32 6.79 7.19
N ALA A 130 5.77 6.14 8.22
CA ALA A 130 6.50 5.15 9.00
C ALA A 130 6.83 3.87 8.21
N ALA A 131 6.05 3.57 7.16
CA ALA A 131 6.29 2.48 6.23
C ALA A 131 5.52 2.66 4.92
N VAL A 132 6.03 2.04 3.87
CA VAL A 132 5.32 1.80 2.59
C VAL A 132 5.08 0.30 2.45
N VAL A 133 3.83 -0.11 2.29
CA VAL A 133 3.42 -1.52 2.17
C VAL A 133 3.07 -1.86 0.72
N LEU A 134 3.69 -2.91 0.20
CA LEU A 134 3.52 -3.41 -1.17
C LEU A 134 3.14 -4.90 -1.17
N GLY A 135 2.26 -5.31 -2.07
CA GLY A 135 1.99 -6.73 -2.33
C GLY A 135 2.95 -7.33 -3.36
N SER A 136 3.39 -8.56 -3.14
CA SER A 136 4.20 -9.33 -4.09
C SER A 136 3.36 -10.41 -4.81
N ARG A 137 3.60 -10.62 -6.11
CA ARG A 137 2.95 -11.69 -6.90
C ARG A 137 3.52 -13.09 -6.64
N GLY A 138 4.33 -13.28 -5.59
CA GLY A 138 4.83 -14.61 -5.20
C GLY A 138 5.87 -15.21 -6.16
N ARG A 139 6.42 -14.41 -7.06
CA ARG A 139 7.58 -14.78 -7.89
C ARG A 139 8.83 -14.32 -7.14
N SER A 140 9.33 -15.25 -6.33
CA SER A 140 10.55 -15.22 -5.51
C SER A 140 11.68 -14.35 -6.07
N LEU A 141 12.46 -13.79 -5.14
CA LEU A 141 13.89 -13.43 -5.19
C LEU A 141 14.82 -14.29 -6.10
N MET A 142 14.33 -15.35 -6.74
CA MET A 142 15.10 -16.32 -7.52
C MET A 142 14.87 -16.26 -9.04
N ARG A 143 14.07 -15.32 -9.58
CA ARG A 143 13.92 -15.16 -11.04
C ARG A 143 14.04 -13.71 -11.50
N SER A 144 15.27 -13.19 -11.41
CA SER A 144 15.72 -11.95 -12.05
C SER A 144 15.63 -12.03 -13.58
N VAL A 145 14.48 -11.72 -14.19
CA VAL A 145 14.45 -11.47 -15.65
C VAL A 145 13.27 -10.64 -16.20
N LEU A 146 12.50 -9.95 -15.36
CA LEU A 146 11.58 -8.92 -15.87
C LEU A 146 12.03 -7.59 -15.27
N GLN A 147 12.53 -6.71 -16.15
CA GLN A 147 12.83 -5.29 -15.92
C GLN A 147 12.17 -4.75 -14.64
N GLY A 148 12.98 -4.60 -13.57
CA GLY A 148 12.67 -4.07 -12.23
C GLY A 148 11.21 -4.13 -11.76
N SER A 149 10.90 -4.95 -10.75
CA SER A 149 9.56 -4.90 -10.14
C SER A 149 9.31 -3.58 -9.40
N VAL A 150 8.04 -3.16 -9.22
CA VAL A 150 7.69 -1.98 -8.41
C VAL A 150 8.31 -2.07 -7.01
N GLY A 151 8.27 -3.26 -6.39
CA GLY A 151 8.88 -3.48 -5.07
C GLY A 151 10.39 -3.29 -5.07
N GLU A 152 11.08 -3.76 -6.11
CA GLU A 152 12.52 -3.57 -6.30
C GLU A 152 12.86 -2.09 -6.57
N TYR A 153 12.09 -1.42 -7.43
CA TYR A 153 12.24 0.01 -7.69
C TYR A 153 12.09 0.82 -6.38
N CYS A 154 11.02 0.59 -5.62
CA CYS A 154 10.81 1.29 -4.35
C CYS A 154 11.89 0.95 -3.34
N PHE A 155 12.35 -0.30 -3.25
CA PHE A 155 13.43 -0.69 -2.34
C PHE A 155 14.73 0.09 -2.63
N HIS A 156 15.07 0.28 -3.90
CA HIS A 156 16.27 1.02 -4.28
C HIS A 156 16.11 2.53 -4.19
N ASN A 157 14.92 3.08 -4.49
CA ASN A 157 14.73 4.51 -4.72
C ASN A 157 13.95 5.24 -3.61
N CYS A 158 13.12 4.57 -2.82
CA CYS A 158 12.35 5.21 -1.74
C CYS A 158 13.26 5.45 -0.52
N LYS A 159 13.75 6.68 -0.34
CA LYS A 159 14.66 7.03 0.77
C LYS A 159 13.95 7.51 2.03
N SER A 160 12.68 7.85 1.94
CA SER A 160 11.94 8.49 3.03
C SER A 160 11.29 7.54 4.02
N ALA A 161 11.18 6.24 3.68
CA ALA A 161 10.50 5.27 4.52
C ALA A 161 10.97 3.83 4.25
N PRO A 162 10.92 2.93 5.25
CA PRO A 162 11.08 1.50 5.05
C PRO A 162 10.02 0.91 4.10
N ILE A 163 10.44 -0.02 3.24
CA ILE A 163 9.55 -0.78 2.36
C ILE A 163 9.22 -2.14 2.99
N ILE A 164 7.93 -2.46 3.10
CA ILE A 164 7.42 -3.75 3.55
C ILE A 164 6.78 -4.46 2.37
N ILE A 165 7.34 -5.61 1.99
CA ILE A 165 6.81 -6.46 0.92
C ILE A 165 6.05 -7.63 1.55
N VAL A 166 4.74 -7.69 1.31
CA VAL A 166 3.89 -8.81 1.77
C VAL A 166 3.86 -9.90 0.68
N PRO A 167 4.34 -11.13 0.97
CA PRO A 167 4.30 -12.23 0.01
C PRO A 167 2.85 -12.61 -0.36
N GLY A 168 2.57 -12.84 -1.63
CA GLY A 168 1.27 -13.33 -2.07
C GLY A 168 0.94 -14.73 -1.54
N LYS A 169 -0.36 -15.02 -1.35
CA LYS A 169 -0.88 -16.29 -0.80
C LYS A 169 -0.37 -17.56 -1.52
N GLY A 170 0.03 -17.45 -2.78
CA GLY A 170 0.58 -18.56 -3.57
C GLY A 170 1.94 -19.10 -3.11
N ILE A 171 2.71 -18.33 -2.32
CA ILE A 171 3.95 -18.83 -1.69
C ILE A 171 3.61 -19.73 -0.51
N LEU A 172 2.67 -19.31 0.35
CA LEU A 172 2.27 -20.08 1.54
C LEU A 172 1.68 -21.43 1.14
N SER A 173 0.82 -21.47 0.11
CA SER A 173 0.28 -22.75 -0.39
C SER A 173 1.32 -23.66 -1.03
N LYS A 174 2.43 -23.13 -1.56
CA LYS A 174 3.57 -23.94 -2.04
C LYS A 174 4.46 -24.42 -0.90
N LEU A 175 4.68 -23.59 0.13
CA LEU A 175 5.43 -23.95 1.32
C LEU A 175 4.68 -25.00 2.15
N GLU A 176 3.37 -24.86 2.35
CA GLU A 176 2.52 -25.85 3.02
C GLU A 176 2.52 -27.20 2.27
N LYS A 177 2.45 -27.17 0.93
CA LYS A 177 2.61 -28.38 0.11
C LYS A 177 4.02 -28.99 0.17
N SER A 178 5.06 -28.17 0.33
CA SER A 178 6.43 -28.64 0.49
C SER A 178 6.70 -29.21 1.89
N LEU A 179 5.97 -28.75 2.92
CA LEU A 179 6.10 -29.20 4.30
C LEU A 179 5.25 -30.45 4.59
N THR A 180 4.35 -30.83 3.67
CA THR A 180 3.45 -32.00 3.79
C THR A 180 3.91 -33.17 2.90
N LEU A 181 5.22 -33.39 2.74
CA LEU A 181 5.72 -34.60 2.08
C LEU A 181 5.26 -35.84 2.86
N PRO A 182 4.74 -36.89 2.17
CA PRO A 182 4.27 -38.10 2.83
C PRO A 182 5.45 -38.79 3.52
N SER A 183 5.21 -39.25 4.75
CA SER A 183 6.11 -40.18 5.44
C SER A 183 6.48 -41.31 4.49
N ARG A 184 7.79 -41.50 4.24
CA ARG A 184 8.33 -42.65 3.51
C ARG A 184 7.62 -43.90 4.04
N SER A 185 6.86 -44.58 3.17
CA SER A 185 6.40 -45.92 3.43
C SER A 185 7.63 -46.79 3.64
N SER A 186 7.82 -47.19 4.89
CA SER A 186 8.77 -48.21 5.29
C SER A 186 8.27 -49.54 4.71
N ASN A 187 8.86 -49.97 3.59
CA ASN A 187 8.74 -51.35 3.13
C ASN A 187 9.67 -52.19 4.02
N TYR A 188 9.06 -52.90 4.98
CA TYR A 188 9.59 -54.14 5.54
C TYR A 188 8.48 -55.19 5.50
#